data_AF-A0A8D8QUM9-F1
#
_entry.id   AF-A0A8D8QUM9-F1
#
_cell.length_a   1.000
_cell.length_b   1.000
_cell.length_c   1.000
_cell.angle_alpha   90.00
_cell.angle_beta   90.00
_cell.angle_gamma   90.00
#
_symmetry.space_group_name_H-M   'P 1'
#
loop_
_entity.id
_entity.type
_entity.pdbx_description
1 polymer ?
#
loop_
_entity_poly.entity_id
_entity_poly.type
_entity_poly.pdbx_seq_one_letter_code
_entity_poly.pdbx_strand_id
1 'polypeptide(L)'
;MDVAGLKTKTIGSEINLKWFKSAIIRTYYIKYRLLKLLACSHEELQSPLQVVPTKSTNYTLKLSPNALYEIFVTGDETLLTSANKRIIVTEGTLPDIAPTLLKQEFRLTNESAAIYWKDLPANCQKMNGD
;
A
#
# COMPACT_ATOMS: atom_id res chain seq x y z
N MET A 1 -24.25 3.24 1.95
CA MET A 1 -24.68 1.81 1.99
C MET A 1 -23.48 0.90 1.75
N ASP A 2 -23.34 -0.16 2.56
CA ASP A 2 -22.29 -1.17 2.40
C ASP A 2 -22.56 -2.10 1.21
N VAL A 3 -21.49 -2.54 0.56
CA VAL A 3 -21.56 -3.48 -0.56
C VAL A 3 -21.35 -4.91 -0.07
N ALA A 4 -22.16 -5.84 -0.56
CA ALA A 4 -22.10 -7.25 -0.19
C ALA A 4 -21.07 -8.03 -1.01
N GLY A 5 -20.48 -9.06 -0.40
CA GLY A 5 -19.66 -10.05 -1.09
C GLY A 5 -18.30 -9.55 -1.57
N LEU A 6 -17.73 -8.53 -0.91
CA LEU A 6 -16.38 -8.05 -1.22
C LEU A 6 -15.34 -9.17 -1.01
N LYS A 7 -14.74 -9.59 -2.12
CA LYS A 7 -13.60 -10.50 -2.19
C LYS A 7 -12.38 -9.74 -2.66
N THR A 8 -11.24 -10.09 -2.09
CA THR A 8 -9.95 -9.46 -2.37
C THR A 8 -8.91 -10.52 -2.66
N LYS A 9 -8.08 -10.30 -3.68
CA LYS A 9 -6.93 -11.15 -4.01
C LYS A 9 -5.73 -10.28 -4.31
N THR A 10 -4.68 -10.44 -3.52
CA THR A 10 -3.39 -9.77 -3.73
C THR A 10 -2.55 -10.57 -4.74
N ILE A 11 -1.86 -9.86 -5.64
CA ILE A 11 -0.85 -10.41 -6.56
C ILE A 11 0.28 -9.39 -6.62
N GLY A 12 1.40 -9.64 -5.95
CA GLY A 12 2.46 -8.63 -5.85
C GLY A 12 1.95 -7.36 -5.14
N SER A 13 2.13 -6.23 -5.83
CA SER A 13 1.66 -4.90 -5.39
C SER A 13 0.24 -4.57 -5.84
N GLU A 14 -0.44 -5.49 -6.54
CA GLU A 14 -1.80 -5.30 -7.03
C GLU A 14 -2.83 -5.98 -6.11
N ILE A 15 -3.96 -5.31 -5.88
CA ILE A 15 -5.11 -5.87 -5.17
C ILE A 15 -6.31 -5.91 -6.11
N ASN A 16 -6.71 -7.13 -6.45
CA ASN A 16 -7.90 -7.41 -7.22
C ASN A 16 -9.12 -7.46 -6.30
N LEU A 17 -10.05 -6.55 -6.52
CA LEU A 17 -11.31 -6.41 -5.79
C LEU A 17 -12.46 -6.92 -6.65
N LYS A 18 -13.38 -7.68 -6.05
CA LYS A 18 -14.62 -8.11 -6.69
C LYS A 18 -15.76 -8.13 -5.69
N TRP A 19 -16.94 -7.68 -6.09
CA TRP A 19 -18.13 -7.68 -5.24
C TRP A 19 -19.41 -7.99 -6.02
N PHE A 20 -20.52 -8.14 -5.31
CA PHE A 20 -21.82 -8.40 -5.93
C PHE A 20 -22.44 -7.10 -6.47
N LYS A 21 -23.04 -7.19 -7.67
CA LYS A 21 -23.80 -6.08 -8.24
C LYS A 21 -25.07 -5.85 -7.42
N SER A 22 -25.29 -4.61 -7.00
CA SER A 22 -26.54 -4.18 -6.40
C SER A 22 -27.49 -3.65 -7.49
N ALA A 23 -28.79 -3.89 -7.32
CA ALA A 23 -29.83 -3.34 -8.18
C ALA A 23 -30.05 -1.84 -7.98
N ILE A 24 -29.66 -1.30 -6.82
CA ILE A 24 -29.93 0.08 -6.40
C ILE A 24 -28.68 0.95 -6.59
N ILE A 25 -27.48 0.40 -6.36
CA ILE A 25 -26.23 1.16 -6.42
C ILE A 25 -25.76 1.28 -7.88
N ARG A 26 -25.72 2.51 -8.39
CA ARG A 26 -25.24 2.82 -9.75
C ARG A 26 -23.75 3.13 -9.84
N THR A 27 -23.16 3.57 -8.73
CA THR A 27 -21.74 3.92 -8.64
C THR A 27 -21.21 3.44 -7.31
N TYR A 28 -20.10 2.73 -7.35
CA TYR A 28 -19.37 2.22 -6.21
C TYR A 28 -18.19 3.14 -5.93
N TYR A 29 -17.86 3.30 -4.67
CA TYR A 29 -16.72 4.06 -4.20
C TYR A 29 -15.79 3.10 -3.48
N ILE A 30 -14.66 2.81 -4.12
CA ILE A 30 -13.57 2.05 -3.51
C ILE A 30 -12.81 3.03 -2.62
N LYS A 31 -12.69 2.71 -1.33
CA LYS A 31 -12.02 3.57 -0.36
C LYS A 31 -10.87 2.80 0.25
N TYR A 32 -9.70 3.42 0.26
CA TYR A 32 -8.51 2.79 0.80
C TYR A 32 -7.55 3.79 1.41
N ARG A 33 -6.78 3.34 2.40
CA ARG A 33 -5.68 4.12 2.97
C ARG A 33 -4.52 3.21 3.36
N LEU A 34 -3.32 3.72 3.18
CA LEU A 34 -2.11 3.11 3.68
C LEU A 34 -2.07 3.28 5.21
N LEU A 35 -1.95 2.17 5.94
CA LEU A 35 -1.79 2.17 7.39
C LEU A 35 -0.32 2.14 7.78
N LYS A 36 0.48 1.32 7.08
CA LYS A 36 1.88 1.10 7.42
C LYS A 36 2.69 0.59 6.22
N LEU A 37 3.88 1.13 6.02
CA LEU A 37 4.91 0.50 5.20
C LEU A 37 5.67 -0.52 6.06
N LEU A 38 5.66 -1.80 5.67
CA LEU A 38 6.23 -2.86 6.52
C LEU A 38 7.76 -2.84 6.57
N ALA A 39 8.40 -2.21 5.59
CA ALA A 39 9.84 -1.96 5.59
C ALA A 39 10.27 -0.90 6.63
N CYS A 40 9.34 -0.14 7.22
CA CYS A 40 9.64 0.93 8.17
C CYS A 40 9.42 0.49 9.60
N SER A 41 10.39 0.80 10.46
CA SER A 41 10.31 0.49 11.89
C SER A 41 9.46 1.48 12.69
N HIS A 42 9.22 2.71 12.19
CA HIS A 42 8.77 3.81 13.06
C HIS A 42 7.63 4.73 12.58
N GLU A 43 6.98 4.50 11.44
CA GLU A 43 5.86 5.37 11.04
C GLU A 43 4.53 4.60 10.87
N GLU A 44 3.61 4.86 11.80
CA GLU A 44 2.19 4.86 11.46
C GLU A 44 1.97 6.04 10.50
N LEU A 45 1.85 5.75 9.21
CA LEU A 45 1.58 6.77 8.22
C LEU A 45 0.11 7.17 8.35
N GLN A 46 -0.16 8.43 8.69
CA GLN A 46 -1.49 9.02 8.49
C GLN A 46 -1.71 9.31 7.00
N SER A 47 -1.89 8.26 6.20
CA SER A 47 -2.27 8.43 4.80
C SER A 47 -3.71 8.95 4.72
N PRO A 48 -3.99 9.96 3.88
CA PRO A 48 -5.37 10.36 3.60
C PRO A 48 -6.14 9.19 2.98
N LEU A 49 -7.45 9.15 3.24
CA LEU A 49 -8.36 8.19 2.62
C LEU A 49 -8.49 8.52 1.13
N GLN A 50 -8.10 7.59 0.29
CA GLN A 50 -8.27 7.68 -1.16
C GLN A 50 -9.66 7.15 -1.54
N VAL A 51 -10.29 7.78 -2.52
CA VAL A 51 -11.62 7.41 -3.01
C VAL A 51 -11.59 7.27 -4.52
N VAL A 52 -11.97 6.11 -5.04
CA VAL A 52 -12.02 5.81 -6.47
C VAL A 52 -13.46 5.44 -6.86
N PRO A 53 -14.16 6.27 -7.64
CA PRO A 53 -15.49 5.95 -8.15
C PRO A 53 -15.39 4.95 -9.32
N THR A 54 -16.30 3.98 -9.35
CA THR A 54 -16.41 3.03 -10.47
C THR A 54 -17.84 2.55 -10.65
N LYS A 55 -18.20 2.19 -11.89
CA LYS A 55 -19.46 1.49 -12.20
C LYS A 55 -19.27 -0.02 -12.32
N SER A 56 -18.02 -0.50 -12.37
CA SER A 56 -17.70 -1.92 -12.43
C SER A 56 -17.85 -2.58 -11.05
N THR A 57 -18.04 -3.90 -11.03
CA THR A 57 -18.00 -4.71 -9.81
C THR A 57 -16.70 -5.49 -9.65
N ASN A 58 -15.73 -5.20 -10.50
CA ASN A 58 -14.34 -5.63 -10.41
C ASN A 58 -13.42 -4.40 -10.55
N TYR A 59 -12.29 -4.41 -9.85
CA TYR A 59 -11.30 -3.35 -9.93
C TYR A 59 -9.94 -3.84 -9.45
N THR A 60 -8.86 -3.34 -10.06
CA THR A 60 -7.50 -3.64 -9.63
C THR A 60 -6.85 -2.36 -9.13
N LEU A 61 -6.49 -2.34 -7.84
CA LEU A 61 -5.69 -1.28 -7.25
C LEU A 61 -4.20 -1.63 -7.43
N LYS A 62 -3.40 -0.68 -7.92
CA LYS A 62 -1.95 -0.75 -7.91
C LYS A 62 -1.44 0.08 -6.74
N LEU A 63 -0.84 -0.57 -5.75
CA LEU A 63 -0.46 0.05 -4.48
C LEU A 63 1.03 -0.13 -4.23
N SER A 64 1.57 0.50 -3.19
CA SER A 64 2.94 0.24 -2.80
C SER A 64 3.13 -1.22 -2.36
N PRO A 65 4.25 -1.87 -2.74
CA PRO A 65 4.57 -3.22 -2.28
C PRO A 65 4.90 -3.24 -0.78
N ASN A 66 4.85 -4.42 -0.16
CA ASN A 66 5.21 -4.65 1.24
C ASN A 66 4.55 -3.65 2.22
N ALA A 67 3.24 -3.45 2.08
CA ALA A 67 2.51 -2.42 2.80
C ALA A 67 1.13 -2.89 3.26
N LEU A 68 0.68 -2.35 4.39
CA LEU A 68 -0.59 -2.66 5.03
C LEU A 68 -1.64 -1.60 4.67
N TYR A 69 -2.76 -2.03 4.12
CA TYR A 69 -3.87 -1.17 3.71
C TYR A 69 -5.17 -1.54 4.41
N GLU A 70 -6.00 -0.53 4.70
CA GLU A 70 -7.43 -0.70 4.94
C GLU A 70 -8.20 -0.40 3.66
N ILE A 71 -9.11 -1.30 3.26
CA ILE A 71 -9.90 -1.19 2.04
C ILE A 71 -11.36 -1.55 2.31
N PHE A 72 -12.29 -0.79 1.73
CA PHE A 72 -13.71 -1.13 1.70
C PHE A 72 -14.39 -0.51 0.47
N VAL A 73 -15.57 -1.01 0.12
CA VAL A 73 -16.35 -0.53 -1.02
C VAL A 73 -17.76 -0.17 -0.55
N THR A 74 -18.22 1.02 -0.93
CA THR A 74 -19.55 1.54 -0.56
C THR A 74 -20.31 1.99 -1.81
N GLY A 75 -21.63 2.10 -1.71
CA GLY A 75 -22.45 2.82 -2.70
C GLY A 75 -22.61 4.31 -2.39
N ASP A 76 -21.88 4.82 -1.39
CA ASP A 76 -22.03 6.17 -0.84
C ASP A 76 -20.66 6.83 -0.70
N GLU A 77 -20.46 7.93 -1.42
CA GLU A 77 -19.21 8.70 -1.47
C GLU A 77 -18.83 9.28 -0.09
N THR A 78 -19.82 9.65 0.71
CA THR A 78 -19.61 10.34 2.00
C THR A 78 -19.30 9.37 3.14
N LEU A 79 -19.61 8.08 2.97
CA LEU A 79 -19.44 7.09 4.02
C LEU A 79 -17.97 6.76 4.30
N LEU A 80 -17.37 7.34 5.35
CA LEU A 80 -15.93 7.23 5.63
C LEU A 80 -15.49 5.91 6.28
N THR A 81 -16.43 5.07 6.72
CA THR A 81 -16.14 3.80 7.39
C THR A 81 -17.16 2.74 6.98
N SER A 82 -16.79 1.46 7.08
CA SER A 82 -17.67 0.34 6.75
C SER A 82 -17.40 -0.84 7.67
N ALA A 83 -18.46 -1.59 8.02
CA ALA A 83 -18.32 -2.85 8.74
C ALA A 83 -17.60 -3.92 7.89
N ASN A 84 -17.66 -3.78 6.56
CA ASN A 84 -17.04 -4.71 5.61
C ASN A 84 -15.59 -4.35 5.25
N LYS A 85 -14.91 -3.61 6.13
CA LYS A 85 -13.48 -3.30 5.94
C LYS A 85 -12.62 -4.56 5.86
N ARG A 86 -11.59 -4.45 5.03
CA ARG A 86 -10.56 -5.47 4.82
C ARG A 86 -9.21 -4.86 5.11
N ILE A 87 -8.44 -5.54 5.94
CA ILE A 87 -7.03 -5.23 6.17
C ILE A 87 -6.23 -6.16 5.27
N ILE A 88 -5.41 -5.61 4.39
CA ILE A 88 -4.70 -6.36 3.36
C ILE A 88 -3.24 -5.95 3.36
N VAL A 89 -2.36 -6.94 3.20
CA VAL A 89 -0.93 -6.74 2.98
C VAL A 89 -0.64 -6.96 1.50
N THR A 90 0.07 -6.03 0.88
CA THR A 90 0.68 -6.21 -0.43
C THR A 90 1.99 -6.98 -0.30
N GLU A 91 2.27 -7.86 -1.27
CA GLU A 91 3.52 -8.62 -1.26
C GLU A 91 4.71 -7.70 -1.56
N GLY A 92 5.90 -8.13 -1.14
CA GLY A 92 7.14 -7.46 -1.54
C GLY A 92 7.44 -7.72 -3.01
N THR A 93 7.98 -6.71 -3.69
CA THR A 93 8.55 -6.83 -5.03
C THR A 93 10.05 -6.62 -4.96
N LEU A 94 10.79 -7.21 -5.90
CA LEU A 94 12.21 -6.92 -6.04
C LEU A 94 12.36 -5.43 -6.38
N PRO A 95 13.28 -4.69 -5.73
CA PRO A 95 13.57 -3.32 -6.11
C PRO A 95 14.21 -3.29 -7.51
N ASP A 96 13.69 -2.44 -8.39
CA ASP A 96 14.24 -2.27 -9.74
C ASP A 96 15.46 -1.34 -9.77
N ILE A 97 15.70 -0.60 -8.67
CA ILE A 97 16.79 0.36 -8.53
C ILE A 97 17.72 -0.06 -7.38
N ALA A 98 19.03 -0.04 -7.65
CA ALA A 98 20.03 -0.31 -6.64
C ALA A 98 19.98 0.75 -5.50
N PRO A 99 20.28 0.36 -4.25
CA PRO A 99 20.34 1.32 -3.15
C PRO A 99 21.26 2.50 -3.49
N THR A 100 20.80 3.72 -3.25
CA THR A 100 21.64 4.90 -3.43
C THR A 100 22.63 5.01 -2.28
N LEU A 101 23.93 5.00 -2.60
CA LEU A 101 25.00 5.17 -1.62
C LEU A 101 25.05 6.64 -1.15
N LEU A 102 24.50 6.94 0.03
CA LEU A 102 24.39 8.33 0.51
C LEU A 102 25.72 8.93 1.01
N LYS A 103 26.62 8.10 1.57
CA LYS A 103 27.98 8.48 1.94
C LYS A 103 28.79 7.22 2.22
N GLN A 104 29.98 7.12 1.64
CA GLN A 104 30.91 6.05 1.97
C GLN A 104 31.84 6.55 3.07
N GLU A 105 31.52 6.24 4.32
CA GLU A 105 32.53 6.36 5.38
C GLU A 105 33.30 5.05 5.38
N PHE A 106 34.54 5.09 4.91
CA PHE A 106 35.45 3.99 5.07
C PHE A 106 36.28 4.24 6.31
N ARG A 107 36.25 3.32 7.26
CA ARG A 107 37.40 3.10 8.13
C ARG A 107 38.22 1.99 7.49
N LEU A 108 39.26 2.40 6.78
CA LEU A 108 40.28 1.52 6.24
C LEU A 108 41.33 1.29 7.33
N THR A 109 41.49 0.04 7.75
CA THR A 109 42.73 -0.44 8.35
C THR A 109 43.46 -1.29 7.31
N ASN A 110 44.69 -1.72 7.58
CA ASN A 110 45.44 -2.58 6.66
C ASN A 110 44.77 -3.95 6.42
N GLU A 111 43.80 -4.34 7.25
CA GLU A 111 43.20 -5.68 7.27
C GLU A 111 41.66 -5.68 7.18
N SER A 112 41.02 -4.51 7.29
CA SER A 112 39.56 -4.43 7.24
C SER A 112 39.05 -3.12 6.65
N ALA A 113 37.92 -3.22 5.98
CA ALA A 113 37.10 -2.09 5.55
C ALA A 113 35.73 -2.21 6.22
N ALA A 114 35.36 -1.20 7.00
CA ALA A 114 33.99 -1.04 7.45
C ALA A 114 33.23 -0.20 6.42
N ILE A 115 32.10 -0.72 5.93
CA ILE A 115 31.18 -0.02 5.04
C ILE A 115 29.95 0.35 5.87
N TYR A 116 29.71 1.65 6.02
CA TYR A 116 28.50 2.15 6.66
C TYR A 116 27.52 2.60 5.58
N TRP A 117 26.31 2.04 5.61
CA TRP A 117 25.14 2.64 4.94
C TRP A 117 24.33 3.37 6.01
N LYS A 118 23.70 4.49 5.64
CA LYS A 118 22.72 5.09 6.54
C LYS A 118 21.56 4.12 6.71
N ASP A 119 21.05 4.00 7.93
CA ASP A 119 19.75 3.40 8.18
C ASP A 119 18.72 4.00 7.22
N LEU A 120 17.82 3.13 6.78
CA LEU A 120 16.67 3.38 5.92
C LEU A 120 16.21 4.84 6.04
N PRO A 121 16.02 5.59 4.93
CA PRO A 121 15.63 6.99 5.02
C PRO A 121 14.41 7.11 5.93
N ALA A 122 14.42 8.09 6.84
CA ALA A 122 13.33 8.34 7.79
C ALA A 122 11.96 8.37 7.08
N ASN A 123 11.94 8.84 5.82
CA ASN A 123 10.85 8.64 4.88
C ASN A 123 11.16 7.44 3.97
N CYS A 124 10.63 6.26 4.29
CA CYS A 124 10.78 5.05 3.46
C CYS A 124 10.08 5.12 2.10
N GLN A 125 9.43 6.24 1.77
CA GLN A 125 8.70 6.45 0.51
C GLN A 125 9.56 6.24 -0.74
N LYS A 126 10.90 6.26 -0.61
CA LYS A 126 11.84 6.09 -1.72
C LYS A 126 12.72 4.84 -1.62
N MET A 127 12.40 3.89 -0.73
CA MET A 127 13.22 2.69 -0.57
C MET A 127 13.22 1.75 -1.78
N ASN A 128 12.18 1.83 -2.63
CA ASN A 128 12.05 0.98 -3.81
C ASN A 128 12.08 1.79 -5.11
N GLY A 129 12.84 2.89 -5.17
CA GLY A 129 13.10 3.59 -6.43
C GLY A 129 11.84 4.02 -7.17
N ASP A 130 11.06 4.94 -6.56
CA ASP A 130 10.10 5.81 -7.28
C ASP A 130 10.71 7.21 -7.46
#